data_AF-A0A813II07-F1
#
_entry.id   AF-A0A813II07-F1
#
_cell.length_a   1.000
_cell.length_b   1.000
_cell.length_c   1.000
_cell.angle_alpha   90.00
_cell.angle_beta   90.00
_cell.angle_gamma   90.00
#
_symmetry.space_group_name_H-M   'P 1'
#
loop_
_entity.id
_entity.type
_entity.pdbx_description
1 polymer ?
#
loop_
_entity_poly.entity_id
_entity_poly.type
_entity_poly.pdbx_seq_one_letter_code
_entity_poly.pdbx_strand_id
1 'polypeptide(L)'
;VALEGTGSLVLDRPNRVAYLALSGRADKNLAELWAHQMGYQLVTFKSCDRAGDEIYHTNVLMSVGVNFAVVCTEAIPDAAECKKVLEALKKAHKVIIPVTMAQMEQFACNCIQLGGGPTGTVLAISAAGWGSLDSTQQSVLESCVDTVVAAAVPTIEKFGGGSVRCMIAELFAARTQPAEVSEIKGRDLCSVDSEHGRLELVIVHEPGLEVDAVMPWTLDTMKVDECFNRVDLKAQHRHFSSLLKSRGAQVVHVKDLLLEVSHLGEEAKRDLFESVWGKDFLATHSLNTLNVEQLITGYSREPLSFEKPPLMNLFFMRDPQFAVPGGWVVISRPQFPIRQVESKLMRAIFRLHPSLKNIKVFEGLADDPDVCIEGGDVLVADATTVLVGVSQRTNERGADRLAEFLFANTPVTRVVKVFIPKQRAFMHLDTLFTFIDRGVVLTMPYFWSKPEVYAEVARRANALNEKMGSDERQDAEDWILEPPRIELLTKGENGQFSSKKYKHAMSGLQAEGIIDKALFVCGAEGSHPTPEAHVAKALTEQWNDAANVFCLSPGTVVAYKWCTRTVSHLQDNGIDVIELDGVELMKGRGGARCMTFPLRRSLSLQS
;
A
#
# COMPACT_ATOMS: atom_id res chain seq x y z
N VAL A 1 19.36 43.34 -10.12
CA VAL A 1 18.55 42.25 -10.70
C VAL A 1 18.13 41.30 -9.59
N ALA A 2 16.85 40.97 -9.52
CA ALA A 2 16.27 40.15 -8.46
C ALA A 2 15.22 39.21 -9.07
N LEU A 3 15.05 38.03 -8.47
CA LEU A 3 13.94 37.12 -8.74
C LEU A 3 13.42 36.67 -7.37
N GLU A 4 12.50 37.44 -6.80
CA GLU A 4 11.89 37.12 -5.51
C GLU A 4 11.05 35.84 -5.61
N GLY A 5 10.95 35.10 -4.49
CA GLY A 5 10.48 33.71 -4.41
C GLY A 5 9.06 33.41 -4.90
N THR A 6 8.27 32.67 -4.11
CA THR A 6 7.03 31.99 -4.55
C THR A 6 5.92 32.91 -5.10
N GLY A 7 6.01 34.22 -4.91
CA GLY A 7 5.06 35.18 -5.46
C GLY A 7 5.31 35.59 -6.91
N SER A 8 6.57 35.60 -7.36
CA SER A 8 6.93 36.08 -8.71
C SER A 8 6.66 35.03 -9.78
N LEU A 9 6.82 33.73 -9.47
CA LEU A 9 6.61 32.65 -10.43
C LEU A 9 5.33 31.89 -10.11
N VAL A 10 4.35 31.94 -11.01
CA VAL A 10 3.17 31.06 -10.98
C VAL A 10 3.44 29.88 -11.91
N LEU A 11 3.45 28.66 -11.34
CA LEU A 11 3.91 27.47 -12.04
C LEU A 11 2.77 26.52 -12.40
N ASP A 12 2.59 26.28 -13.69
CA ASP A 12 1.80 25.16 -14.20
C ASP A 12 2.70 23.92 -14.28
N ARG A 13 2.80 23.21 -13.16
CA ARG A 13 3.73 22.08 -13.01
C ARG A 13 3.44 20.91 -13.95
N PRO A 14 2.17 20.49 -14.18
CA PRO A 14 1.86 19.45 -15.15
C PRO A 14 2.33 19.78 -16.57
N ASN A 15 2.09 21.01 -17.05
CA ASN A 15 2.41 21.42 -18.42
C ASN A 15 3.80 22.05 -18.59
N ARG A 16 4.54 22.20 -17.48
CA ARG A 16 5.89 22.79 -17.46
C ARG A 16 5.92 24.21 -18.02
N VAL A 17 4.93 25.02 -17.65
CA VAL A 17 4.86 26.45 -18.01
C VAL A 17 5.02 27.30 -16.75
N ALA A 18 5.88 28.32 -16.82
CA ALA A 18 6.08 29.28 -15.76
C ALA A 18 5.62 30.66 -16.22
N TYR A 19 4.71 31.27 -15.47
CA TYR A 19 4.16 32.59 -15.74
C TYR A 19 4.85 33.62 -14.84
N LEU A 20 5.27 34.74 -15.42
CA LEU A 20 6.02 35.79 -14.73
C LEU A 20 5.59 37.18 -15.20
N ALA A 21 5.01 37.95 -14.29
CA ALA A 21 4.94 39.40 -14.39
C ALA A 21 6.34 39.98 -14.16
N LEU A 22 6.85 40.73 -15.15
CA LEU A 22 8.11 41.45 -15.01
C LEU A 22 7.93 42.62 -14.06
N SER A 23 8.83 42.74 -13.09
CA SER A 23 8.80 43.82 -12.11
C SER A 23 10.18 44.18 -11.59
N GLY A 24 10.27 45.23 -10.77
CA GLY A 24 11.48 45.54 -9.99
C GLY A 24 11.96 44.39 -9.09
N ARG A 25 11.10 43.38 -8.85
CA ARG A 25 11.35 42.18 -8.04
C ARG A 25 11.49 40.89 -8.87
N ALA A 26 11.32 40.98 -10.19
CA ALA A 26 11.28 39.85 -11.12
C ALA A 26 11.99 40.16 -12.45
N ASP A 27 13.28 39.86 -12.50
CA ASP A 27 14.14 40.05 -13.68
C ASP A 27 13.97 38.92 -14.71
N LYS A 28 13.85 39.32 -15.98
CA LYS A 28 13.65 38.41 -17.11
C LYS A 28 14.81 37.43 -17.30
N ASN A 29 16.05 37.90 -17.23
CA ASN A 29 17.22 37.05 -17.53
C ASN A 29 17.41 35.99 -16.44
N LEU A 30 17.19 36.35 -15.17
CA LEU A 30 17.19 35.40 -14.07
C LEU A 30 16.08 34.36 -14.19
N ALA A 31 14.89 34.77 -14.62
CA ALA A 31 13.79 33.84 -14.86
C ALA A 31 14.05 32.91 -16.04
N GLU A 32 14.67 33.39 -17.12
CA GLU A 32 15.07 32.55 -18.26
C GLU A 32 16.12 31.51 -17.83
N LEU A 33 17.10 31.91 -17.01
CA LEU A 33 18.08 30.99 -16.44
C LEU A 33 17.40 29.92 -15.55
N TRP A 34 16.51 30.35 -14.66
CA TRP A 34 15.74 29.43 -13.80
C TRP A 34 14.88 28.48 -14.64
N ALA A 35 14.17 28.98 -15.64
CA ALA A 35 13.29 28.19 -16.48
C ALA A 35 14.07 27.16 -17.30
N HIS A 36 15.24 27.53 -17.83
CA HIS A 36 16.14 26.60 -18.50
C HIS A 36 16.63 25.51 -17.56
N GLN A 37 17.13 25.85 -16.37
CA GLN A 37 17.62 24.89 -15.38
C GLN A 37 16.52 23.94 -14.88
N MET A 38 15.32 24.48 -14.68
CA MET A 38 14.20 23.74 -14.13
C MET A 38 13.35 23.06 -15.20
N GLY A 39 13.64 23.24 -16.49
CA GLY A 39 12.92 22.66 -17.63
C GLY A 39 11.49 23.15 -17.79
N TYR A 40 11.26 24.46 -17.65
CA TYR A 40 9.98 25.13 -17.87
C TYR A 40 10.02 26.00 -19.12
N GLN A 41 8.90 26.08 -19.83
CA GLN A 41 8.64 27.14 -20.80
C GLN A 41 8.26 28.42 -20.05
N LEU A 42 9.01 29.50 -20.24
CA LEU A 42 8.74 30.78 -19.60
C LEU A 42 7.78 31.64 -20.42
N VAL A 43 6.74 32.17 -19.78
CA VAL A 43 5.80 33.15 -20.32
C VAL A 43 5.89 34.42 -19.47
N THR A 44 6.61 35.42 -19.99
CA THR A 44 6.75 36.73 -19.35
C THR A 44 5.76 37.75 -19.92
N PHE A 45 5.29 38.66 -19.08
CA PHE A 45 4.43 39.79 -19.46
C PHE A 45 4.63 40.95 -18.48
N LYS A 46 4.16 42.15 -18.83
CA LYS A 46 4.08 43.30 -17.92
C LYS A 46 2.68 43.40 -17.32
N SER A 47 2.60 43.90 -16.09
CA SER A 47 1.33 44.10 -15.42
C SER A 47 1.28 45.39 -14.62
N CYS A 48 0.11 46.02 -14.59
CA CYS A 48 -0.15 47.23 -13.82
C CYS A 48 -1.46 47.12 -13.03
N ASP A 49 -1.56 47.86 -11.93
CA ASP A 49 -2.78 48.02 -11.16
C ASP A 49 -3.69 49.13 -11.74
N ARG A 50 -4.74 49.51 -11.02
CA ARG A 50 -5.68 50.56 -11.45
C ARG A 50 -5.05 51.96 -11.50
N ALA A 51 -4.00 52.22 -10.71
CA ALA A 51 -3.25 53.48 -10.74
C ALA A 51 -2.23 53.52 -11.89
N GLY A 52 -2.00 52.39 -12.57
CA GLY A 52 -0.97 52.23 -13.59
C GLY A 52 0.39 51.88 -12.99
N ASP A 53 0.45 51.62 -11.69
CA ASP A 53 1.67 51.20 -11.01
C ASP A 53 1.92 49.71 -11.26
N GLU A 54 3.19 49.34 -11.27
CA GLU A 54 3.62 47.97 -11.54
C GLU A 54 3.15 46.98 -10.46
N ILE A 55 2.54 45.87 -10.86
CA ILE A 55 2.21 44.77 -9.93
C ILE A 55 3.46 43.91 -9.75
N TYR A 56 3.98 43.86 -8.52
CA TYR A 56 5.30 43.28 -8.29
C TYR A 56 5.36 41.74 -8.23
N HIS A 57 4.25 41.05 -7.91
CA HIS A 57 4.18 39.58 -7.83
C HIS A 57 3.06 39.01 -8.71
N THR A 58 3.39 37.99 -9.52
CA THR A 58 2.45 37.33 -10.44
C THR A 58 1.26 36.70 -9.73
N ASN A 59 1.46 36.18 -8.51
CA ASN A 59 0.40 35.55 -7.71
C ASN A 59 -0.70 36.52 -7.22
N VAL A 60 -0.52 37.82 -7.45
CA VAL A 60 -1.54 38.85 -7.17
C VAL A 60 -2.58 38.89 -8.28
N LEU A 61 -2.18 38.63 -9.54
CA LEU A 61 -3.06 38.71 -10.70
C LEU A 61 -3.39 37.36 -11.34
N MET A 62 -2.74 36.28 -10.90
CA MET A 62 -2.88 34.97 -11.50
C MET A 62 -2.70 33.82 -10.50
N SER A 63 -3.53 32.78 -10.62
CA SER A 63 -3.29 31.46 -10.02
C SER A 63 -3.61 30.36 -11.02
N VAL A 64 -2.83 29.28 -11.00
CA VAL A 64 -2.99 28.13 -11.90
C VAL A 64 -3.08 26.85 -11.07
N GLY A 65 -4.19 26.13 -11.23
CA GLY A 65 -4.40 24.79 -10.72
C GLY A 65 -4.16 23.72 -11.79
N VAL A 66 -4.54 22.48 -11.51
CA VAL A 66 -4.40 21.34 -12.43
C VAL A 66 -5.27 21.54 -13.67
N ASN A 67 -6.53 21.93 -13.50
CA ASN A 67 -7.51 22.06 -14.59
C ASN A 67 -8.01 23.49 -14.82
N PHE A 68 -7.63 24.44 -13.97
CA PHE A 68 -8.15 25.81 -14.02
C PHE A 68 -7.04 26.85 -13.92
N ALA A 69 -7.36 28.08 -14.32
CA ALA A 69 -6.54 29.25 -14.07
C ALA A 69 -7.43 30.48 -13.77
N VAL A 70 -7.18 31.13 -12.62
CA VAL A 70 -7.80 32.42 -12.27
C VAL A 70 -6.85 33.51 -12.73
N VAL A 71 -7.30 34.45 -13.55
CA VAL A 71 -6.42 35.49 -14.11
C VAL A 71 -7.13 36.82 -14.30
N CYS A 72 -6.50 37.91 -13.88
CA CYS A 72 -6.95 39.26 -14.19
C CYS A 72 -6.30 39.74 -15.49
N THR A 73 -7.02 39.62 -16.61
CA THR A 73 -6.52 40.05 -17.93
C THR A 73 -6.44 41.56 -18.07
N GLU A 74 -7.26 42.31 -17.32
CA GLU A 74 -7.23 43.77 -17.28
C GLU A 74 -5.89 44.29 -16.73
N ALA A 75 -5.23 43.51 -15.86
CA ALA A 75 -3.93 43.83 -15.31
C ALA A 75 -2.77 43.65 -16.30
N ILE A 76 -3.02 43.14 -17.51
CA ILE A 76 -2.01 42.94 -18.57
C ILE A 76 -2.34 43.91 -19.73
N PRO A 77 -1.83 45.15 -19.71
CA PRO A 77 -2.26 46.21 -20.63
C PRO A 77 -1.86 45.96 -22.09
N ASP A 78 -0.75 45.24 -22.32
CA ASP A 78 -0.33 44.88 -23.66
C ASP A 78 -1.19 43.72 -24.20
N ALA A 79 -1.96 44.00 -25.25
CA ALA A 79 -2.89 43.03 -25.83
C ALA A 79 -2.18 41.80 -26.43
N ALA A 80 -0.94 41.93 -26.92
CA ALA A 80 -0.18 40.82 -27.47
C ALA A 80 0.36 39.91 -26.35
N GLU A 81 0.83 40.50 -25.25
CA GLU A 81 1.26 39.76 -24.07
C GLU A 81 0.08 39.05 -23.38
N CYS A 82 -1.06 39.75 -23.23
CA CYS A 82 -2.29 39.17 -22.68
C CYS A 82 -2.77 37.98 -23.53
N LYS A 83 -2.79 38.14 -24.86
CA LYS A 83 -3.11 37.05 -25.80
C LYS A 83 -2.16 35.86 -25.62
N LYS A 84 -0.85 36.10 -25.49
CA LYS A 84 0.16 35.04 -25.28
C LYS A 84 -0.08 34.25 -24.00
N VAL A 85 -0.45 34.93 -22.89
CA VAL A 85 -0.80 34.27 -21.62
C VAL A 85 -2.04 33.38 -21.80
N LEU A 86 -3.09 33.91 -22.41
CA LEU A 86 -4.33 33.16 -22.64
C LEU A 86 -4.12 31.96 -23.59
N GLU A 87 -3.30 32.10 -24.63
CA GLU A 87 -2.94 31.00 -25.52
C GLU A 87 -2.15 29.90 -24.82
N ALA A 88 -1.21 30.27 -23.93
CA ALA A 88 -0.47 29.30 -23.12
C ALA A 88 -1.39 28.52 -22.18
N LEU A 89 -2.34 29.19 -21.52
CA LEU A 89 -3.35 28.55 -20.68
C LEU A 89 -4.30 27.64 -21.48
N LYS A 90 -4.75 28.07 -22.66
CA LYS A 90 -5.59 27.26 -23.56
C LYS A 90 -4.85 26.03 -24.06
N LYS A 91 -3.58 26.17 -24.45
CA LYS A 91 -2.72 25.05 -24.86
C LYS A 91 -2.52 24.05 -23.72
N ALA A 92 -2.51 24.52 -22.48
CA ALA A 92 -2.47 23.72 -21.26
C ALA A 92 -3.84 23.15 -20.83
N HIS A 93 -4.87 23.29 -21.68
CA HIS A 93 -6.25 22.83 -21.44
C HIS A 93 -6.88 23.36 -20.14
N LYS A 94 -6.49 24.56 -19.70
CA LYS A 94 -7.06 25.19 -18.50
C LYS A 94 -8.42 25.79 -18.79
N VAL A 95 -9.36 25.57 -17.87
CA VAL A 95 -10.57 26.40 -17.75
C VAL A 95 -10.13 27.76 -17.22
N ILE A 96 -10.30 28.81 -18.02
CA ILE A 96 -9.87 30.17 -17.66
C ILE A 96 -11.03 30.86 -16.96
N ILE A 97 -10.80 31.28 -15.71
CA ILE A 97 -11.70 32.10 -14.91
C ILE A 97 -11.17 33.54 -14.95
N PRO A 98 -11.68 34.39 -15.86
CA PRO A 98 -11.29 35.79 -15.88
C PRO A 98 -11.85 36.48 -14.64
N VAL A 99 -11.04 37.31 -13.98
CA VAL A 99 -11.49 38.18 -12.88
C VAL A 99 -11.22 39.64 -13.22
N THR A 100 -12.07 40.53 -12.70
CA THR A 100 -11.93 41.98 -12.89
C THR A 100 -10.81 42.54 -12.00
N MET A 101 -10.36 43.78 -12.29
CA MET A 101 -9.46 44.50 -11.39
C MET A 101 -10.01 44.59 -9.96
N ALA A 102 -11.31 44.82 -9.79
CA ALA A 102 -11.95 44.92 -8.48
C ALA A 102 -11.89 43.61 -7.70
N GLN A 103 -12.06 42.46 -8.39
CA GLN A 103 -11.93 41.14 -7.78
C GLN A 103 -10.47 40.80 -7.43
N MET A 104 -9.53 41.18 -8.30
CA MET A 104 -8.10 41.04 -8.03
C MET A 104 -7.68 41.84 -6.79
N GLU A 105 -8.15 43.08 -6.65
CA GLU A 105 -7.95 43.94 -5.46
C GLU A 105 -8.54 43.35 -4.17
N GLN A 106 -9.52 42.44 -4.30
CA GLN A 106 -10.07 41.64 -3.18
C GLN A 106 -9.36 40.28 -3.03
N PHE A 107 -8.20 40.09 -3.64
CA PHE A 107 -7.37 38.88 -3.58
C PHE A 107 -7.97 37.62 -4.24
N ALA A 108 -8.89 37.76 -5.21
CA ALA A 108 -9.48 36.62 -5.93
C ALA A 108 -8.44 35.70 -6.60
N CYS A 109 -7.35 36.27 -7.10
CA CYS A 109 -6.24 35.51 -7.70
C CYS A 109 -5.27 34.92 -6.67
N ASN A 110 -5.32 35.34 -5.41
CA ASN A 110 -4.38 34.90 -4.37
C ASN A 110 -4.82 33.57 -3.74
N CYS A 111 -5.10 32.59 -4.59
CA CYS A 111 -5.57 31.26 -4.24
C CYS A 111 -4.59 30.17 -4.70
N ILE A 112 -4.74 28.97 -4.17
CA ILE A 112 -3.92 27.82 -4.56
C ILE A 112 -4.71 26.53 -4.42
N GLN A 113 -4.54 25.64 -5.40
CA GLN A 113 -5.00 24.26 -5.29
C GLN A 113 -3.97 23.46 -4.48
N LEU A 114 -4.44 22.87 -3.38
CA LEU A 114 -3.70 21.93 -2.55
C LEU A 114 -4.16 20.50 -2.89
N GLY A 115 -3.22 19.57 -2.92
CA GLY A 115 -3.49 18.14 -3.15
C GLY A 115 -2.99 17.28 -1.99
N GLY A 116 -3.55 16.08 -1.83
CA GLY A 116 -2.91 15.01 -1.06
C GLY A 116 -3.56 14.63 0.28
N GLY A 117 -4.83 14.96 0.52
CA GLY A 117 -5.58 14.52 1.69
C GLY A 117 -6.72 13.52 1.37
N PRO A 118 -7.33 12.89 2.40
CA PRO A 118 -8.50 12.00 2.26
C PRO A 118 -9.71 12.67 1.58
N THR A 119 -9.77 14.01 1.60
CA THR A 119 -10.89 14.84 1.11
C THR A 119 -10.75 15.28 -0.35
N GLY A 120 -9.74 14.80 -1.08
CA GLY A 120 -9.49 15.23 -2.46
C GLY A 120 -8.68 16.52 -2.56
N THR A 121 -8.92 17.28 -3.64
CA THR A 121 -8.28 18.55 -3.95
C THR A 121 -8.99 19.72 -3.28
N VAL A 122 -8.22 20.64 -2.70
CA VAL A 122 -8.75 21.81 -1.99
C VAL A 122 -8.33 23.08 -2.69
N LEU A 123 -9.28 23.98 -2.98
CA LEU A 123 -8.96 25.37 -3.31
C LEU A 123 -8.87 26.17 -2.01
N ALA A 124 -7.66 26.58 -1.64
CA ALA A 124 -7.44 27.52 -0.55
C ALA A 124 -7.51 28.95 -1.07
N ILE A 125 -8.45 29.73 -0.54
CA ILE A 125 -8.71 31.14 -0.91
C ILE A 125 -9.15 31.91 0.33
N SER A 126 -9.04 33.25 0.35
CA SER A 126 -9.60 34.03 1.44
C SER A 126 -11.12 34.19 1.32
N ALA A 127 -11.78 34.46 2.44
CA ALA A 127 -13.21 34.78 2.45
C ALA A 127 -13.53 36.03 1.61
N ALA A 128 -12.66 37.04 1.60
CA ALA A 128 -12.79 38.23 0.76
C ALA A 128 -12.64 37.90 -0.73
N GLY A 129 -11.59 37.13 -1.08
CA GLY A 129 -11.36 36.68 -2.45
C GLY A 129 -12.51 35.85 -2.98
N TRP A 130 -12.97 34.86 -2.21
CA TRP A 130 -14.12 34.03 -2.57
C TRP A 130 -15.41 34.85 -2.72
N GLY A 131 -15.69 35.74 -1.76
CA GLY A 131 -16.89 36.58 -1.76
C GLY A 131 -16.91 37.65 -2.86
N SER A 132 -15.76 37.97 -3.46
CA SER A 132 -15.68 38.89 -4.60
C SER A 132 -16.07 38.25 -5.94
N LEU A 133 -15.99 36.91 -6.03
CA LEU A 133 -16.34 36.16 -7.23
C LEU A 133 -17.85 36.14 -7.42
N ASP A 134 -18.30 36.23 -8.67
CA ASP A 134 -19.69 36.01 -9.02
C ASP A 134 -20.06 34.52 -8.95
N SER A 135 -21.36 34.22 -8.98
CA SER A 135 -21.86 32.85 -8.87
C SER A 135 -21.36 31.94 -10.01
N THR A 136 -21.12 32.48 -11.20
CA THR A 136 -20.61 31.68 -12.34
C THR A 136 -19.16 31.30 -12.12
N GLN A 137 -18.32 32.26 -11.70
CA GLN A 137 -16.91 32.03 -11.38
C GLN A 137 -16.76 31.03 -10.22
N GLN A 138 -17.58 31.17 -9.16
CA GLN A 138 -17.60 30.24 -8.03
C GLN A 138 -17.98 28.83 -8.48
N SER A 139 -19.08 28.66 -9.24
CA SER A 139 -19.49 27.34 -9.73
C SER A 139 -18.45 26.68 -10.65
N VAL A 140 -17.74 27.47 -11.47
CA VAL A 140 -16.64 26.92 -12.30
C VAL A 140 -15.50 26.44 -11.42
N LEU A 141 -15.11 27.19 -10.39
CA LEU A 141 -14.04 26.77 -9.47
C LEU A 141 -14.45 25.54 -8.65
N GLU A 142 -15.68 25.49 -8.15
CA GLU A 142 -16.26 24.32 -7.47
C GLU A 142 -16.30 23.09 -8.38
N SER A 143 -16.47 23.26 -9.70
CA SER A 143 -16.40 22.13 -10.65
C SER A 143 -14.97 21.61 -10.88
N CYS A 144 -13.96 22.40 -10.52
CA CYS A 144 -12.54 22.09 -10.78
C CYS A 144 -11.81 21.49 -9.57
N VAL A 145 -12.40 21.56 -8.36
CA VAL A 145 -11.81 21.12 -7.10
C VAL A 145 -12.86 20.43 -6.22
N ASP A 146 -12.45 19.51 -5.35
CA ASP A 146 -13.41 18.75 -4.52
C ASP A 146 -13.97 19.58 -3.36
N THR A 147 -13.20 20.56 -2.86
CA THR A 147 -13.62 21.43 -1.76
C THR A 147 -13.00 22.81 -1.89
N VAL A 148 -13.80 23.84 -1.59
CA VAL A 148 -13.30 25.22 -1.44
C VAL A 148 -13.20 25.55 0.04
N VAL A 149 -12.03 25.99 0.48
CA VAL A 149 -11.80 26.49 1.83
C VAL A 149 -11.54 27.99 1.76
N ALA A 150 -12.56 28.76 2.14
CA ALA A 150 -12.53 30.21 2.20
C ALA A 150 -12.18 30.69 3.63
N ALA A 151 -10.92 31.06 3.87
CA ALA A 151 -10.43 31.45 5.19
C ALA A 151 -10.51 32.97 5.41
N ALA A 152 -11.08 33.42 6.53
CA ALA A 152 -11.09 34.84 6.88
C ALA A 152 -9.71 35.28 7.41
N VAL A 153 -8.99 36.13 6.66
CA VAL A 153 -7.63 36.61 7.00
C VAL A 153 -7.49 38.15 6.97
N PRO A 154 -8.44 38.91 7.56
CA PRO A 154 -8.56 40.36 7.34
C PRO A 154 -7.35 41.16 7.83
N THR A 155 -6.66 40.72 8.88
CA THR A 155 -5.46 41.40 9.40
C THR A 155 -4.32 41.35 8.38
N ILE A 156 -4.16 40.22 7.69
CA ILE A 156 -3.07 39.97 6.74
C ILE A 156 -3.34 40.72 5.45
N GLU A 157 -4.59 40.74 5.00
CA GLU A 157 -5.01 41.48 3.82
C GLU A 157 -4.91 43.00 4.04
N LYS A 158 -5.34 43.49 5.21
CA LYS A 158 -5.36 44.92 5.51
C LYS A 158 -3.97 45.51 5.80
N PHE A 159 -3.10 44.77 6.49
CA PHE A 159 -1.83 45.30 6.97
C PHE A 159 -0.60 44.63 6.34
N GLY A 160 -0.73 43.41 5.82
CA GLY A 160 0.37 42.63 5.25
C GLY A 160 0.47 42.71 3.71
N GLY A 161 -0.55 43.19 3.02
CA GLY A 161 -0.54 43.33 1.54
C GLY A 161 -0.54 42.00 0.78
N GLY A 162 -0.94 40.90 1.43
CA GLY A 162 -1.04 39.56 0.86
C GLY A 162 -2.25 38.80 1.39
N SER A 163 -2.49 37.60 0.86
CA SER A 163 -3.63 36.76 1.28
C SER A 163 -3.22 35.28 1.35
N VAL A 164 -4.19 34.36 1.27
CA VAL A 164 -4.03 32.93 1.60
C VAL A 164 -2.88 32.27 0.85
N ARG A 165 -2.71 32.48 -0.47
CA ARG A 165 -1.57 31.92 -1.21
C ARG A 165 -0.23 32.45 -0.69
N CYS A 166 -0.13 33.74 -0.40
CA CYS A 166 1.13 34.33 0.09
C CYS A 166 1.62 33.73 1.41
N MET A 167 0.73 33.13 2.21
CA MET A 167 1.07 32.48 3.48
C MET A 167 1.49 31.02 3.34
N ILE A 168 1.38 30.43 2.15
CA ILE A 168 1.62 29.01 1.93
C ILE A 168 2.95 28.82 1.20
N ALA A 169 3.91 28.22 1.92
CA ALA A 169 5.14 27.73 1.31
C ALA A 169 4.90 26.35 0.72
N GLU A 170 5.11 26.21 -0.59
CA GLU A 170 4.90 24.94 -1.27
C GLU A 170 6.10 24.01 -1.09
N LEU A 171 5.95 22.98 -0.24
CA LEU A 171 6.92 21.88 -0.13
C LEU A 171 6.47 20.73 -1.01
N PHE A 172 6.93 20.73 -2.26
CA PHE A 172 6.81 19.53 -3.08
C PHE A 172 7.88 18.54 -2.65
N ALA A 173 7.47 17.31 -2.33
CA ALA A 173 8.42 16.20 -2.35
C ALA A 173 9.17 16.28 -3.69
N ALA A 174 10.49 16.12 -3.66
CA ALA A 174 11.28 15.97 -4.89
C ALA A 174 10.47 15.02 -5.77
N ARG A 175 10.17 15.42 -7.02
CA ARG A 175 9.38 14.58 -7.93
C ARG A 175 9.99 13.18 -7.84
N THR A 176 9.32 12.28 -7.14
CA THR A 176 9.22 10.93 -7.63
C THR A 176 8.60 11.19 -8.99
N GLN A 177 9.39 11.07 -10.05
CA GLN A 177 8.82 10.65 -11.32
C GLN A 177 7.79 9.56 -10.96
N PRO A 178 6.57 9.56 -11.54
CA PRO A 178 5.73 8.36 -11.42
C PRO A 178 6.71 7.22 -11.66
N ALA A 179 6.90 6.34 -10.67
CA ALA A 179 7.95 5.36 -10.75
C ALA A 179 7.61 4.57 -12.00
N GLU A 180 8.24 4.93 -13.12
CA GLU A 180 7.95 4.27 -14.36
C GLU A 180 8.43 2.88 -14.04
N VAL A 181 7.54 1.90 -14.16
CA VAL A 181 7.94 0.50 -14.13
C VAL A 181 8.99 0.22 -15.23
N SER A 182 9.23 1.20 -16.12
CA SER A 182 10.33 1.34 -17.08
C SER A 182 11.74 1.55 -16.47
N GLU A 183 11.87 2.09 -15.24
CA GLU A 183 13.15 2.23 -14.53
C GLU A 183 13.57 0.96 -13.77
N ILE A 184 12.77 -0.10 -13.84
CA ILE A 184 13.20 -1.44 -13.47
C ILE A 184 14.19 -1.95 -14.54
N LYS A 185 15.41 -1.41 -14.54
CA LYS A 185 16.53 -1.86 -15.37
C LYS A 185 17.74 -2.16 -14.49
N GLY A 186 18.07 -3.44 -14.37
CA GLY A 186 19.24 -3.93 -13.64
C GLY A 186 19.01 -5.33 -13.10
N ARG A 187 20.09 -6.12 -12.91
CA ARG A 187 20.06 -7.54 -12.51
C ARG A 187 19.26 -7.75 -11.22
N ASP A 188 18.49 -8.85 -11.22
CA ASP A 188 17.69 -9.44 -10.13
C ASP A 188 16.58 -8.55 -9.54
N LEU A 189 15.55 -8.37 -10.38
CA LEU A 189 14.21 -7.86 -10.06
C LEU A 189 13.52 -8.59 -8.89
N CYS A 190 13.79 -9.88 -8.76
CA CYS A 190 13.33 -10.72 -7.67
C CYS A 190 14.55 -11.22 -6.88
N SER A 191 14.65 -10.86 -5.61
CA SER A 191 15.68 -11.36 -4.69
C SER A 191 15.15 -11.20 -3.27
N VAL A 192 14.61 -12.29 -2.71
CA VAL A 192 14.15 -12.34 -1.32
C VAL A 192 14.86 -13.51 -0.66
N ASP A 193 15.97 -13.18 -0.01
CA ASP A 193 16.84 -14.14 0.66
C ASP A 193 16.69 -14.11 2.19
N SER A 194 15.76 -13.30 2.72
CA SER A 194 15.38 -13.29 4.15
C SER A 194 14.10 -12.47 4.37
N GLU A 195 13.37 -12.72 5.45
CA GLU A 195 12.24 -11.89 5.91
C GLU A 195 12.70 -10.55 6.52
N HIS A 196 13.92 -10.49 7.06
CA HIS A 196 14.45 -9.32 7.78
C HIS A 196 15.32 -8.39 6.92
N GLY A 197 15.69 -8.79 5.70
CA GLY A 197 16.50 -7.96 4.79
C GLY A 197 15.81 -6.63 4.48
N ARG A 198 16.59 -5.58 4.20
CA ARG A 198 16.07 -4.24 3.88
C ARG A 198 15.14 -4.33 2.67
N LEU A 199 13.90 -3.87 2.82
CA LEU A 199 12.91 -3.85 1.75
C LEU A 199 13.28 -2.82 0.68
N GLU A 200 13.31 -3.25 -0.58
CA GLU A 200 13.63 -2.40 -1.72
C GLU A 200 12.50 -2.32 -2.74
N LEU A 201 11.78 -3.42 -2.96
CA LEU A 201 10.67 -3.47 -3.90
C LEU A 201 9.55 -4.33 -3.33
N VAL A 202 8.34 -3.79 -3.32
CA VAL A 202 7.14 -4.46 -2.80
C VAL A 202 5.95 -4.19 -3.72
N ILE A 203 5.17 -5.22 -3.96
CA ILE A 203 3.87 -5.12 -4.61
C ILE A 203 2.78 -5.11 -3.53
N VAL A 204 1.85 -4.17 -3.64
CA VAL A 204 0.68 -4.02 -2.77
C VAL A 204 -0.58 -3.87 -3.63
N HIS A 205 -1.76 -4.06 -3.04
CA HIS A 205 -3.03 -3.75 -3.71
C HIS A 205 -3.84 -2.78 -2.86
N GLU A 206 -4.17 -1.62 -3.45
CA GLU A 206 -4.96 -0.61 -2.76
C GLU A 206 -6.44 -0.98 -2.80
N PRO A 207 -7.13 -1.12 -1.65
CA PRO A 207 -8.54 -1.46 -1.60
C PRO A 207 -9.42 -0.49 -2.40
N GLY A 208 -10.26 -1.07 -3.26
CA GLY A 208 -11.14 -0.40 -4.21
C GLY A 208 -12.60 -0.78 -4.06
N LEU A 209 -13.35 -0.74 -5.17
CA LEU A 209 -14.81 -1.00 -5.19
C LEU A 209 -15.17 -2.44 -4.84
N GLU A 210 -14.23 -3.38 -4.93
CA GLU A 210 -14.37 -4.76 -4.45
C GLU A 210 -14.76 -4.83 -2.97
N VAL A 211 -14.39 -3.83 -2.17
CA VAL A 211 -14.72 -3.73 -0.74
C VAL A 211 -16.21 -3.44 -0.54
N ASP A 212 -16.78 -2.55 -1.35
CA ASP A 212 -18.20 -2.14 -1.25
C ASP A 212 -19.16 -3.28 -1.63
N ALA A 213 -18.64 -4.31 -2.31
CA ALA A 213 -19.41 -5.47 -2.73
C ALA A 213 -19.61 -6.52 -1.62
N VAL A 214 -18.91 -6.38 -0.49
CA VAL A 214 -19.01 -7.30 0.65
C VAL A 214 -20.16 -6.90 1.56
N MET A 215 -21.04 -7.85 1.87
CA MET A 215 -22.20 -7.68 2.73
C MET A 215 -22.15 -8.65 3.92
N PRO A 216 -22.84 -8.38 5.03
CA PRO A 216 -22.83 -9.27 6.20
C PRO A 216 -23.21 -10.73 5.89
N TRP A 217 -24.15 -10.95 4.96
CA TRP A 217 -24.57 -12.29 4.54
C TRP A 217 -23.67 -12.93 3.48
N THR A 218 -22.68 -12.23 2.93
CA THR A 218 -21.70 -12.78 1.98
C THR A 218 -20.33 -13.06 2.60
N LEU A 219 -20.09 -12.68 3.86
CA LEU A 219 -18.81 -12.81 4.55
C LEU A 219 -18.21 -14.22 4.45
N ASP A 220 -18.98 -15.25 4.81
CA ASP A 220 -18.48 -16.64 4.75
C ASP A 220 -18.22 -17.10 3.30
N THR A 221 -19.07 -16.73 2.35
CA THR A 221 -18.91 -17.13 0.94
C THR A 221 -17.69 -16.45 0.31
N MET A 222 -17.44 -15.18 0.63
CA MET A 222 -16.29 -14.41 0.15
C MET A 222 -15.02 -14.68 0.95
N LYS A 223 -15.12 -15.44 2.07
CA LYS A 223 -14.02 -15.72 3.00
C LYS A 223 -13.39 -14.42 3.52
N VAL A 224 -14.24 -13.53 4.00
CA VAL A 224 -13.91 -12.25 4.62
C VAL A 224 -14.48 -12.24 6.04
N ASP A 225 -13.74 -11.72 7.01
CA ASP A 225 -14.18 -11.75 8.41
C ASP A 225 -15.16 -10.63 8.78
N GLU A 226 -15.09 -9.45 8.15
CA GLU A 226 -15.96 -8.31 8.47
C GLU A 226 -16.24 -7.42 7.25
N CYS A 227 -17.24 -6.55 7.37
CA CYS A 227 -17.48 -5.46 6.42
C CYS A 227 -16.59 -4.26 6.77
N PHE A 228 -16.11 -3.54 5.75
CA PHE A 228 -15.16 -2.44 5.93
C PHE A 228 -15.77 -1.12 5.48
N ASN A 229 -15.33 -0.02 6.10
CA ASN A 229 -15.46 1.28 5.49
C ASN A 229 -14.37 1.45 4.42
N ARG A 230 -14.74 1.35 3.14
CA ARG A 230 -13.79 1.47 2.03
C ARG A 230 -12.99 2.77 2.06
N VAL A 231 -13.59 3.90 2.42
CA VAL A 231 -12.92 5.21 2.41
C VAL A 231 -11.76 5.21 3.41
N ASP A 232 -12.04 4.76 4.63
CA ASP A 232 -11.07 4.69 5.72
C ASP A 232 -10.02 3.59 5.47
N LEU A 233 -10.45 2.40 5.04
CA LEU A 233 -9.57 1.29 4.68
C LEU A 233 -8.56 1.70 3.61
N LYS A 234 -9.04 2.38 2.56
CA LYS A 234 -8.21 2.89 1.48
C LYS A 234 -7.24 3.98 1.97
N ALA A 235 -7.70 4.89 2.82
CA ALA A 235 -6.85 5.94 3.38
C ALA A 235 -5.73 5.35 4.26
N GLN A 236 -6.04 4.38 5.11
CA GLN A 236 -5.07 3.68 5.95
C GLN A 236 -4.07 2.87 5.10
N HIS A 237 -4.53 2.16 4.06
CA HIS A 237 -3.63 1.46 3.14
C HIS A 237 -2.71 2.42 2.37
N ARG A 238 -3.19 3.60 1.97
CA ARG A 238 -2.37 4.66 1.36
C ARG A 238 -1.31 5.20 2.31
N HIS A 239 -1.68 5.37 3.58
CA HIS A 239 -0.72 5.75 4.62
C HIS A 239 0.37 4.69 4.74
N PHE A 240 0.00 3.41 4.83
CA PHE A 240 0.95 2.29 4.83
C PHE A 240 1.86 2.30 3.60
N SER A 241 1.31 2.44 2.39
CA SER A 241 2.09 2.52 1.16
C SER A 241 3.07 3.70 1.15
N SER A 242 2.64 4.86 1.65
CA SER A 242 3.48 6.06 1.75
C SER A 242 4.60 5.90 2.78
N LEU A 243 4.34 5.17 3.85
CA LEU A 243 5.32 4.80 4.88
C LEU A 243 6.41 3.89 4.31
N LEU A 244 6.04 2.88 3.51
CA LEU A 244 7.02 2.04 2.81
C LEU A 244 7.91 2.87 1.87
N LYS A 245 7.30 3.80 1.11
CA LYS A 245 8.03 4.71 0.21
C LYS A 245 8.98 5.63 0.97
N SER A 246 8.55 6.22 2.09
CA SER A 246 9.39 7.13 2.89
C SER A 246 10.59 6.44 3.54
N ARG A 247 10.53 5.10 3.71
CA ARG A 247 11.65 4.25 4.15
C ARG A 247 12.51 3.72 3.00
N GLY A 248 12.26 4.21 1.78
CA GLY A 248 13.09 3.98 0.60
C GLY A 248 12.81 2.65 -0.11
N ALA A 249 11.63 2.06 0.08
CA ALA A 249 11.15 0.96 -0.75
C ALA A 249 10.37 1.50 -1.96
N GLN A 250 10.59 0.92 -3.14
CA GLN A 250 9.72 1.09 -4.28
C GLN A 250 8.43 0.30 -4.06
N VAL A 251 7.28 0.98 -4.17
CA VAL A 251 5.96 0.37 -3.97
C VAL A 251 5.22 0.39 -5.29
N VAL A 252 4.79 -0.78 -5.75
CA VAL A 252 4.06 -1.01 -7.00
C VAL A 252 2.65 -1.48 -6.67
N HIS A 253 1.64 -0.93 -7.34
CA HIS A 253 0.25 -1.33 -7.13
C HIS A 253 -0.22 -2.33 -8.19
N VAL A 254 -0.96 -3.37 -7.79
CA VAL A 254 -1.55 -4.35 -8.72
C VAL A 254 -2.40 -3.69 -9.80
N LYS A 255 -3.19 -2.67 -9.44
CA LYS A 255 -4.00 -1.91 -10.38
C LYS A 255 -3.15 -1.27 -11.50
N ASP A 256 -2.01 -0.70 -11.16
CA ASP A 256 -1.12 -0.07 -12.14
C ASP A 256 -0.57 -1.12 -13.11
N LEU A 257 -0.15 -2.29 -12.60
CA LEU A 257 0.32 -3.41 -13.41
C LEU A 257 -0.75 -3.91 -14.38
N LEU A 258 -2.02 -3.97 -13.97
CA LEU A 258 -3.13 -4.38 -14.84
C LEU A 258 -3.39 -3.37 -15.97
N LEU A 259 -3.38 -2.09 -15.64
CA LEU A 259 -3.54 -1.02 -16.62
C LEU A 259 -2.38 -1.02 -17.63
N GLU A 260 -1.15 -1.20 -17.16
CA GLU A 260 0.04 -1.31 -18.02
C GLU A 260 -0.05 -2.50 -18.98
N VAL A 261 -0.47 -3.68 -18.51
CA VAL A 261 -0.72 -4.85 -19.39
C VAL A 261 -1.81 -4.53 -20.41
N SER A 262 -2.91 -3.90 -19.99
CA SER A 262 -4.01 -3.55 -20.90
C SER A 262 -3.59 -2.56 -22.00
N HIS A 263 -2.62 -1.69 -21.73
CA HIS A 263 -2.12 -0.70 -22.69
C HIS A 263 -1.18 -1.31 -23.75
N LEU A 264 -0.76 -2.58 -23.60
CA LEU A 264 0.02 -3.27 -24.63
C LEU A 264 -0.80 -3.61 -25.88
N GLY A 265 -2.13 -3.58 -25.80
CA GLY A 265 -3.04 -3.80 -26.92
C GLY A 265 -4.17 -4.78 -26.59
N GLU A 266 -5.09 -4.95 -27.54
CA GLU A 266 -6.27 -5.81 -27.36
C GLU A 266 -5.92 -7.29 -27.13
N GLU A 267 -4.83 -7.79 -27.74
CA GLU A 267 -4.37 -9.17 -27.55
C GLU A 267 -3.94 -9.42 -26.09
N ALA A 268 -3.10 -8.53 -25.53
CA ALA A 268 -2.68 -8.63 -24.13
C ALA A 268 -3.88 -8.51 -23.16
N LYS A 269 -4.83 -7.62 -23.46
CA LYS A 269 -6.08 -7.51 -22.70
C LYS A 269 -6.89 -8.81 -22.77
N ARG A 270 -7.01 -9.43 -23.94
CA ARG A 270 -7.70 -10.72 -24.12
C ARG A 270 -7.02 -11.81 -23.30
N ASP A 271 -5.72 -11.97 -23.44
CA ASP A 271 -4.94 -12.99 -22.73
C ASP A 271 -5.05 -12.84 -21.21
N LEU A 272 -5.11 -11.59 -20.72
CA LEU A 272 -5.34 -11.29 -19.32
C LEU A 272 -6.71 -11.83 -18.85
N PHE A 273 -7.80 -11.52 -19.56
CA PHE A 273 -9.13 -12.03 -19.20
C PHE A 273 -9.24 -13.56 -19.36
N GLU A 274 -8.69 -14.14 -20.43
CA GLU A 274 -8.71 -15.60 -20.64
C GLU A 274 -7.95 -16.33 -19.54
N SER A 275 -6.81 -15.79 -19.09
CA SER A 275 -5.98 -16.38 -18.04
C SER A 275 -6.65 -16.40 -16.66
N VAL A 276 -7.54 -15.44 -16.39
CA VAL A 276 -8.19 -15.25 -15.08
C VAL A 276 -9.59 -15.85 -15.06
N TRP A 277 -10.43 -15.55 -16.05
CA TRP A 277 -11.85 -15.93 -16.08
C TRP A 277 -12.19 -17.02 -17.09
N GLY A 278 -11.25 -17.42 -17.95
CA GLY A 278 -11.40 -18.48 -18.93
C GLY A 278 -11.97 -18.02 -20.27
N LYS A 279 -11.71 -18.80 -21.32
CA LYS A 279 -12.18 -18.52 -22.69
C LYS A 279 -13.70 -18.50 -22.81
N ASP A 280 -14.39 -19.34 -22.04
CA ASP A 280 -15.86 -19.43 -22.04
C ASP A 280 -16.52 -18.11 -21.62
N PHE A 281 -15.89 -17.35 -20.72
CA PHE A 281 -16.39 -16.03 -20.33
C PHE A 281 -16.32 -15.04 -21.50
N LEU A 282 -15.20 -15.00 -22.22
CA LEU A 282 -15.03 -14.12 -23.38
C LEU A 282 -15.84 -14.58 -24.61
N ALA A 283 -16.25 -15.84 -24.68
CA ALA A 283 -17.16 -16.32 -25.72
C ALA A 283 -18.56 -15.67 -25.64
N THR A 284 -18.94 -15.17 -24.46
CA THR A 284 -20.26 -14.58 -24.19
C THR A 284 -20.22 -13.07 -23.91
N HIS A 285 -19.02 -12.48 -23.81
CA HIS A 285 -18.82 -11.06 -23.46
C HIS A 285 -17.86 -10.38 -24.42
N SER A 286 -18.22 -9.16 -24.87
CA SER A 286 -17.35 -8.37 -25.74
C SER A 286 -16.17 -7.81 -24.95
N LEU A 287 -14.93 -8.01 -25.44
CA LEU A 287 -13.74 -7.45 -24.83
C LEU A 287 -13.77 -5.90 -24.74
N ASN A 288 -14.50 -5.25 -25.66
CA ASN A 288 -14.60 -3.79 -25.73
C ASN A 288 -15.46 -3.21 -24.61
N THR A 289 -16.36 -4.01 -24.02
CA THR A 289 -17.20 -3.58 -22.89
C THR A 289 -16.57 -3.88 -21.54
N LEU A 290 -15.48 -4.64 -21.50
CA LEU A 290 -14.79 -5.03 -20.28
C LEU A 290 -13.71 -4.03 -19.88
N ASN A 291 -13.63 -3.72 -18.59
CA ASN A 291 -12.54 -2.95 -17.98
C ASN A 291 -11.67 -3.90 -17.16
N VAL A 292 -10.34 -3.83 -17.29
CA VAL A 292 -9.41 -4.71 -16.56
C VAL A 292 -9.54 -4.59 -15.04
N GLU A 293 -10.01 -3.46 -14.50
CA GLU A 293 -10.32 -3.32 -13.08
C GLU A 293 -11.42 -4.28 -12.61
N GLN A 294 -12.30 -4.73 -13.52
CA GLN A 294 -13.34 -5.71 -13.21
C GLN A 294 -12.75 -7.07 -12.82
N LEU A 295 -11.51 -7.37 -13.21
CA LEU A 295 -10.81 -8.56 -12.72
C LEU A 295 -10.61 -8.55 -11.20
N ILE A 296 -10.64 -7.35 -10.58
CA ILE A 296 -10.58 -7.15 -9.14
C ILE A 296 -11.98 -6.89 -8.58
N THR A 297 -12.74 -5.95 -9.16
CA THR A 297 -14.05 -5.54 -8.64
C THR A 297 -15.17 -6.56 -8.88
N GLY A 298 -14.89 -7.61 -9.65
CA GLY A 298 -15.88 -8.57 -10.11
C GLY A 298 -16.68 -8.07 -11.32
N TYR A 299 -17.48 -8.98 -11.87
CA TYR A 299 -18.40 -8.73 -12.98
C TYR A 299 -19.80 -9.20 -12.60
N SER A 300 -20.78 -8.33 -12.82
CA SER A 300 -22.17 -8.53 -12.43
C SER A 300 -23.10 -7.88 -13.48
N ARG A 301 -24.24 -8.54 -13.75
CA ARG A 301 -25.27 -8.04 -14.68
C ARG A 301 -26.38 -7.28 -13.98
N GLU A 302 -26.63 -7.63 -12.71
CA GLU A 302 -27.65 -7.03 -11.85
C GLU A 302 -27.08 -6.89 -10.44
N PRO A 303 -27.47 -5.86 -9.66
CA PRO A 303 -26.99 -5.70 -8.29
C PRO A 303 -27.06 -7.00 -7.48
N LEU A 304 -25.96 -7.36 -6.82
CA LEU A 304 -25.82 -8.57 -5.99
C LEU A 304 -25.86 -9.91 -6.75
N SER A 305 -25.85 -9.91 -8.09
CA SER A 305 -25.77 -11.11 -8.94
C SER A 305 -24.42 -11.15 -9.67
N PHE A 306 -23.38 -11.60 -8.96
CA PHE A 306 -22.02 -11.69 -9.51
C PHE A 306 -21.86 -12.93 -10.38
N GLU A 307 -21.55 -12.75 -11.66
CA GLU A 307 -21.08 -13.83 -12.52
C GLU A 307 -19.60 -14.15 -12.21
N LYS A 308 -18.83 -13.10 -11.90
CA LYS A 308 -17.47 -13.19 -11.37
C LYS A 308 -17.41 -12.39 -10.07
N PRO A 309 -17.13 -13.02 -8.92
CA PRO A 309 -17.14 -12.33 -7.63
C PRO A 309 -15.96 -11.34 -7.51
N PRO A 310 -16.09 -10.32 -6.66
CA PRO A 310 -15.01 -9.40 -6.32
C PRO A 310 -13.89 -10.11 -5.55
N LEU A 311 -12.65 -9.64 -5.74
CA LEU A 311 -11.45 -10.16 -5.07
C LEU A 311 -11.13 -9.36 -3.81
N MET A 312 -12.03 -9.39 -2.81
CA MET A 312 -11.85 -8.60 -1.60
C MET A 312 -10.52 -8.88 -0.89
N ASN A 313 -10.11 -10.14 -0.77
CA ASN A 313 -8.87 -10.48 -0.06
C ASN A 313 -7.59 -10.13 -0.84
N LEU A 314 -7.68 -9.54 -2.04
CA LEU A 314 -6.51 -9.20 -2.86
C LEU A 314 -5.56 -8.21 -2.17
N PHE A 315 -6.04 -7.33 -1.28
CA PHE A 315 -5.14 -6.43 -0.56
C PHE A 315 -4.21 -7.18 0.41
N PHE A 316 -4.52 -8.44 0.76
CA PHE A 316 -3.59 -9.38 1.38
C PHE A 316 -2.68 -10.03 0.34
N MET A 317 -1.79 -9.22 -0.22
CA MET A 317 -0.87 -9.60 -1.31
C MET A 317 0.09 -10.74 -0.96
N ARG A 318 0.20 -11.11 0.32
CA ARG A 318 1.05 -12.21 0.79
C ARG A 318 0.60 -13.58 0.33
N ASP A 319 -0.71 -13.79 0.18
CA ASP A 319 -1.26 -15.13 0.02
C ASP A 319 -1.23 -15.68 -1.40
N PRO A 320 -1.57 -14.92 -2.46
CA PRO A 320 -1.76 -15.51 -3.78
C PRO A 320 -0.45 -15.89 -4.48
N GLN A 321 0.69 -15.41 -3.97
CA GLN A 321 2.03 -15.71 -4.43
C GLN A 321 3.08 -15.29 -3.38
N PHE A 322 4.29 -15.85 -3.47
CA PHE A 322 5.40 -15.48 -2.60
C PHE A 322 6.75 -15.62 -3.31
N ALA A 323 7.75 -14.87 -2.85
CA ALA A 323 9.11 -14.91 -3.37
C ALA A 323 9.98 -15.83 -2.51
N VAL A 324 10.93 -16.53 -3.13
CA VAL A 324 11.87 -17.45 -2.48
C VAL A 324 13.30 -17.23 -3.01
N PRO A 325 14.34 -17.71 -2.30
CA PRO A 325 15.72 -17.51 -2.72
C PRO A 325 16.02 -17.96 -4.16
N GLY A 326 17.03 -17.34 -4.77
CA GLY A 326 17.40 -17.60 -6.17
C GLY A 326 16.56 -16.87 -7.23
N GLY A 327 15.76 -15.90 -6.79
CA GLY A 327 14.98 -14.99 -7.63
C GLY A 327 13.73 -15.61 -8.23
N TRP A 328 13.09 -16.51 -7.50
CA TRP A 328 11.88 -17.20 -7.91
C TRP A 328 10.64 -16.61 -7.23
N VAL A 329 9.57 -16.49 -8.00
CA VAL A 329 8.21 -16.31 -7.48
C VAL A 329 7.46 -17.63 -7.61
N VAL A 330 6.77 -18.02 -6.56
CA VAL A 330 5.89 -19.20 -6.55
C VAL A 330 4.45 -18.71 -6.54
N ILE A 331 3.65 -19.17 -7.51
CA ILE A 331 2.21 -18.92 -7.53
C ILE A 331 1.54 -19.90 -6.57
N SER A 332 0.86 -19.37 -5.57
CA SER A 332 0.16 -20.15 -4.56
C SER A 332 -1.02 -20.94 -5.14
N ARG A 333 -1.47 -21.93 -4.37
CA ARG A 333 -2.73 -22.62 -4.62
C ARG A 333 -3.58 -22.54 -3.34
N PRO A 334 -4.35 -21.46 -3.16
CA PRO A 334 -5.20 -21.26 -1.99
C PRO A 334 -6.19 -22.40 -1.76
N GLN A 335 -6.47 -22.70 -0.48
CA GLN A 335 -7.39 -23.76 -0.05
C GLN A 335 -8.82 -23.51 -0.56
N PHE A 336 -9.26 -22.26 -0.57
CA PHE A 336 -10.60 -21.88 -0.98
C PHE A 336 -10.63 -21.44 -2.45
N PRO A 337 -11.50 -22.04 -3.30
CA PRO A 337 -11.57 -21.71 -4.73
C PRO A 337 -11.77 -20.22 -5.03
N ILE A 338 -12.52 -19.50 -4.18
CA ILE A 338 -12.76 -18.06 -4.32
C ILE A 338 -11.45 -17.25 -4.34
N ARG A 339 -10.46 -17.68 -3.55
CA ARG A 339 -9.15 -17.03 -3.45
C ARG A 339 -8.16 -17.46 -4.53
N GLN A 340 -8.39 -18.60 -5.18
CA GLN A 340 -7.51 -19.06 -6.28
C GLN A 340 -7.55 -18.11 -7.49
N VAL A 341 -8.59 -17.28 -7.62
CA VAL A 341 -8.68 -16.28 -8.69
C VAL A 341 -7.63 -15.17 -8.50
N GLU A 342 -7.30 -14.81 -7.26
CA GLU A 342 -6.21 -13.86 -6.93
C GLU A 342 -4.87 -14.38 -7.47
N SER A 343 -4.57 -15.67 -7.27
CA SER A 343 -3.35 -16.31 -7.81
C SER A 343 -3.34 -16.34 -9.34
N LYS A 344 -4.49 -16.58 -9.99
CA LYS A 344 -4.60 -16.53 -11.46
C LYS A 344 -4.34 -15.12 -11.99
N LEU A 345 -4.84 -14.10 -11.32
CA LEU A 345 -4.61 -12.68 -11.67
C LEU A 345 -3.13 -12.36 -11.61
N MET A 346 -2.48 -12.67 -10.50
CA MET A 346 -1.05 -12.39 -10.33
C MET A 346 -0.19 -13.19 -11.30
N ARG A 347 -0.52 -14.46 -11.56
CA ARG A 347 0.11 -15.26 -12.62
C ARG A 347 0.02 -14.60 -13.99
N ALA A 348 -1.15 -14.10 -14.36
CA ALA A 348 -1.35 -13.44 -15.66
C ALA A 348 -0.52 -12.14 -15.75
N ILE A 349 -0.49 -11.33 -14.67
CA ILE A 349 0.36 -10.15 -14.58
C ILE A 349 1.83 -10.52 -14.76
N PHE A 350 2.33 -11.52 -14.04
CA PHE A 350 3.73 -11.95 -14.15
C PHE A 350 4.09 -12.39 -15.57
N ARG A 351 3.20 -13.08 -16.27
CA ARG A 351 3.46 -13.54 -17.65
C ARG A 351 3.42 -12.42 -18.68
N LEU A 352 2.49 -11.48 -18.55
CA LEU A 352 2.18 -10.50 -19.59
C LEU A 352 2.91 -9.17 -19.38
N HIS A 353 3.20 -8.78 -18.13
CA HIS A 353 3.74 -7.47 -17.83
C HIS A 353 5.20 -7.32 -18.32
N PRO A 354 5.56 -6.27 -19.09
CA PRO A 354 6.86 -6.17 -19.76
C PRO A 354 8.06 -6.23 -18.80
N SER A 355 7.92 -5.61 -17.63
CA SER A 355 8.97 -5.60 -16.60
C SER A 355 8.96 -6.83 -15.69
N LEU A 356 7.88 -7.61 -15.62
CA LEU A 356 7.79 -8.75 -14.70
C LEU A 356 7.96 -10.11 -15.39
N LYS A 357 7.73 -10.19 -16.71
CA LYS A 357 7.80 -11.43 -17.51
C LYS A 357 9.14 -12.16 -17.50
N ASN A 358 10.21 -11.48 -17.09
CA ASN A 358 11.55 -12.07 -17.00
C ASN A 358 11.86 -12.61 -15.59
N ILE A 359 10.96 -12.44 -14.63
CA ILE A 359 11.09 -13.06 -13.31
C ILE A 359 10.82 -14.56 -13.46
N LYS A 360 11.60 -15.38 -12.76
CA LYS A 360 11.39 -16.83 -12.76
C LYS A 360 10.13 -17.13 -11.96
N VAL A 361 9.16 -17.80 -12.58
CA VAL A 361 7.89 -18.15 -11.92
C VAL A 361 7.73 -19.65 -11.88
N PHE A 362 7.39 -20.19 -10.71
CA PHE A 362 6.97 -21.57 -10.54
C PHE A 362 5.46 -21.65 -10.33
N GLU A 363 4.80 -22.44 -11.17
CA GLU A 363 3.34 -22.58 -11.20
C GLU A 363 2.88 -24.04 -11.02
N GLY A 364 3.80 -24.98 -10.86
CA GLY A 364 3.53 -26.43 -10.85
C GLY A 364 2.76 -26.93 -9.62
N LEU A 365 2.39 -26.04 -8.69
CA LEU A 365 1.48 -26.33 -7.58
C LEU A 365 0.02 -26.41 -8.06
N ALA A 366 -0.34 -25.66 -9.11
CA ALA A 366 -1.69 -25.65 -9.66
C ALA A 366 -2.06 -26.96 -10.37
N ASP A 367 -1.07 -27.75 -10.78
CA ASP A 367 -1.26 -29.02 -11.50
C ASP A 367 -1.76 -30.15 -10.59
N ASP A 368 -1.54 -30.05 -9.27
CA ASP A 368 -1.89 -31.09 -8.31
C ASP A 368 -3.15 -30.71 -7.52
N PRO A 369 -4.32 -31.36 -7.76
CA PRO A 369 -5.58 -31.00 -7.14
C PRO A 369 -5.58 -31.03 -5.61
N ASP A 370 -4.73 -31.88 -5.05
CA ASP A 370 -4.64 -32.14 -3.61
C ASP A 370 -3.69 -31.17 -2.89
N VAL A 371 -2.97 -30.31 -3.61
CA VAL A 371 -2.08 -29.32 -3.01
C VAL A 371 -2.89 -28.11 -2.54
N CYS A 372 -2.58 -27.64 -1.34
CA CYS A 372 -3.01 -26.33 -0.84
C CYS A 372 -1.80 -25.67 -0.18
N ILE A 373 -1.48 -24.45 -0.59
CA ILE A 373 -0.40 -23.65 -0.03
C ILE A 373 -0.67 -22.16 -0.27
N GLU A 374 -0.50 -21.37 0.78
CA GLU A 374 -0.65 -19.91 0.78
C GLU A 374 0.63 -19.25 1.31
N GLY A 375 0.97 -18.06 0.81
CA GLY A 375 2.24 -17.41 1.16
C GLY A 375 2.37 -16.95 2.62
N GLY A 376 1.26 -16.81 3.36
CA GLY A 376 1.28 -16.59 4.81
C GLY A 376 2.01 -17.69 5.59
N ASP A 377 2.04 -18.92 5.06
CA ASP A 377 2.75 -20.03 5.68
C ASP A 377 4.23 -20.11 5.30
N VAL A 378 4.69 -19.32 4.34
CA VAL A 378 6.06 -19.39 3.82
C VAL A 378 6.88 -18.22 4.37
N LEU A 379 7.94 -18.55 5.12
CA LEU A 379 8.87 -17.57 5.68
C LEU A 379 10.29 -17.92 5.24
N VAL A 380 10.97 -16.98 4.59
CA VAL A 380 12.37 -17.12 4.19
C VAL A 380 13.25 -16.70 5.36
N ALA A 381 13.83 -17.65 6.09
CA ALA A 381 14.74 -17.32 7.19
C ALA A 381 16.05 -16.71 6.65
N ASP A 382 16.65 -17.40 5.68
CA ASP A 382 17.88 -16.99 5.00
C ASP A 382 17.93 -17.57 3.57
N ALA A 383 19.02 -17.30 2.83
CA ALA A 383 19.21 -17.73 1.44
C ALA A 383 19.17 -19.27 1.25
N THR A 384 19.37 -20.03 2.33
CA THR A 384 19.48 -21.49 2.34
C THR A 384 18.37 -22.19 3.12
N THR A 385 17.61 -21.47 3.95
CA THR A 385 16.60 -22.02 4.87
C THR A 385 15.24 -21.36 4.68
N VAL A 386 14.21 -22.18 4.40
CA VAL A 386 12.80 -21.74 4.29
C VAL A 386 11.94 -22.50 5.29
N LEU A 387 11.05 -21.79 5.99
CA LEU A 387 10.03 -22.36 6.87
C LEU A 387 8.70 -22.41 6.11
N VAL A 388 7.97 -23.51 6.28
CA VAL A 388 6.64 -23.72 5.72
C VAL A 388 5.70 -24.20 6.81
N GLY A 389 4.70 -23.40 7.14
CA GLY A 389 3.60 -23.77 8.01
C GLY A 389 2.76 -24.89 7.39
N VAL A 390 2.54 -25.98 8.13
CA VAL A 390 1.50 -26.97 7.84
C VAL A 390 0.32 -26.61 8.73
N SER A 391 -0.67 -25.95 8.12
CA SER A 391 -1.72 -25.17 8.78
C SER A 391 -3.12 -25.59 8.31
N GLN A 392 -4.12 -24.73 8.53
CA GLN A 392 -5.44 -24.88 7.92
C GLN A 392 -5.44 -24.53 6.42
N ARG A 393 -4.49 -23.69 5.97
CA ARG A 393 -4.42 -23.15 4.59
C ARG A 393 -3.36 -23.84 3.74
N THR A 394 -2.32 -24.36 4.38
CA THR A 394 -1.25 -25.11 3.72
C THR A 394 -1.20 -26.54 4.23
N ASN A 395 -1.32 -27.51 3.34
CA ASN A 395 -1.23 -28.92 3.70
C ASN A 395 0.18 -29.49 3.52
N GLU A 396 0.45 -30.65 4.11
CA GLU A 396 1.77 -31.26 4.07
C GLU A 396 2.24 -31.57 2.64
N ARG A 397 1.32 -31.98 1.76
CA ARG A 397 1.61 -32.21 0.34
C ARG A 397 2.08 -30.93 -0.36
N GLY A 398 1.46 -29.79 -0.07
CA GLY A 398 1.90 -28.48 -0.58
C GLY A 398 3.28 -28.11 -0.08
N ALA A 399 3.57 -28.36 1.20
CA ALA A 399 4.90 -28.15 1.76
C ALA A 399 5.97 -29.05 1.13
N ASP A 400 5.67 -30.34 0.90
CA ASP A 400 6.58 -31.29 0.26
C ASP A 400 6.86 -30.89 -1.20
N ARG A 401 5.82 -30.54 -1.97
CA ARG A 401 5.96 -30.07 -3.36
C ARG A 401 6.77 -28.78 -3.47
N LEU A 402 6.60 -27.85 -2.52
CA LEU A 402 7.45 -26.67 -2.44
C LEU A 402 8.90 -27.06 -2.11
N ALA A 403 9.14 -27.97 -1.17
CA ALA A 403 10.49 -28.41 -0.82
C ALA A 403 11.22 -29.07 -1.99
N GLU A 404 10.55 -29.94 -2.75
CA GLU A 404 11.08 -30.54 -3.98
C GLU A 404 11.51 -29.48 -5.00
N PHE A 405 10.64 -28.49 -5.24
CA PHE A 405 10.95 -27.37 -6.13
C PHE A 405 12.15 -26.57 -5.65
N LEU A 406 12.16 -26.19 -4.35
CA LEU A 406 13.23 -25.39 -3.75
C LEU A 406 14.57 -26.09 -3.86
N PHE A 407 14.66 -27.36 -3.48
CA PHE A 407 15.90 -28.13 -3.56
C PHE A 407 16.37 -28.31 -5.01
N ALA A 408 15.47 -28.45 -5.97
CA ALA A 408 15.86 -28.64 -7.38
C ALA A 408 16.31 -27.33 -8.06
N ASN A 409 15.70 -26.18 -7.73
CA ASN A 409 15.79 -24.98 -8.57
C ASN A 409 16.38 -23.74 -7.86
N THR A 410 16.65 -23.83 -6.57
CA THR A 410 17.09 -22.68 -5.75
C THR A 410 18.34 -23.01 -4.93
N PRO A 411 18.99 -21.99 -4.32
CA PRO A 411 20.06 -22.20 -3.34
C PRO A 411 19.62 -22.83 -2.02
N VAL A 412 18.31 -22.99 -1.79
CA VAL A 412 17.78 -23.57 -0.55
C VAL A 412 18.30 -25.00 -0.36
N THR A 413 18.82 -25.28 0.83
CA THR A 413 19.30 -26.60 1.26
C THR A 413 18.51 -27.15 2.44
N ARG A 414 17.71 -26.30 3.11
CA ARG A 414 16.93 -26.67 4.30
C ARG A 414 15.50 -26.16 4.16
N VAL A 415 14.53 -27.04 4.37
CA VAL A 415 13.11 -26.67 4.46
C VAL A 415 12.55 -27.19 5.78
N VAL A 416 11.96 -26.32 6.59
CA VAL A 416 11.39 -26.67 7.89
C VAL A 416 9.87 -26.67 7.79
N LYS A 417 9.26 -27.85 7.86
CA LYS A 417 7.81 -27.98 8.00
C LYS A 417 7.44 -27.71 9.45
N VAL A 418 6.65 -26.67 9.71
CA VAL A 418 6.17 -26.27 11.04
C VAL A 418 4.72 -26.68 11.19
N PHE A 419 4.44 -27.72 11.99
CA PHE A 419 3.09 -28.25 12.15
C PHE A 419 2.38 -27.47 13.23
N ILE A 420 1.40 -26.65 12.84
CA ILE A 420 0.60 -25.84 13.74
C ILE A 420 -0.85 -26.37 13.82
N PRO A 421 -1.51 -26.25 14.98
CA PRO A 421 -2.93 -26.56 15.13
C PRO A 421 -3.81 -25.84 14.10
N LYS A 422 -4.85 -26.53 13.62
CA LYS A 422 -5.83 -25.96 12.69
C LYS A 422 -6.86 -25.13 13.45
N GLN A 423 -6.44 -23.95 13.91
CA GLN A 423 -7.26 -23.04 14.69
C GLN A 423 -7.63 -21.81 13.85
N ARG A 424 -8.89 -21.35 13.92
CA ARG A 424 -9.33 -20.16 13.16
C ARG A 424 -8.55 -18.89 13.56
N ALA A 425 -8.10 -18.80 14.81
CA ALA A 425 -7.28 -17.68 15.27
C ALA A 425 -5.88 -17.66 14.64
N PHE A 426 -5.41 -18.77 14.07
CA PHE A 426 -4.06 -18.99 13.56
C PHE A 426 -4.10 -19.66 12.19
N MET A 427 -4.54 -18.90 11.18
CA MET A 427 -4.78 -19.42 9.84
C MET A 427 -3.48 -19.80 9.11
N HIS A 428 -2.39 -19.11 9.43
CA HIS A 428 -1.06 -19.25 8.82
C HIS A 428 0.05 -19.11 9.86
N LEU A 429 1.25 -19.60 9.53
CA LEU A 429 2.43 -19.47 10.40
C LEU A 429 2.79 -18.02 10.74
N ASP A 430 2.64 -17.08 9.81
CA ASP A 430 3.01 -15.68 10.04
C ASP A 430 2.08 -14.93 10.99
N THR A 431 0.87 -15.44 11.24
CA THR A 431 0.00 -14.91 12.29
C THR A 431 0.47 -15.35 13.68
N LEU A 432 1.36 -16.34 13.77
CA LEU A 432 1.91 -16.88 15.02
C LEU A 432 3.37 -16.53 15.24
N PHE A 433 4.15 -16.38 14.16
CA PHE A 433 5.61 -16.36 14.19
C PHE A 433 6.12 -15.48 13.05
N THR A 434 6.86 -14.43 13.36
CA THR A 434 7.49 -13.56 12.36
C THR A 434 8.93 -13.22 12.71
N PHE A 435 9.80 -13.15 11.70
CA PHE A 435 11.14 -12.60 11.87
C PHE A 435 11.07 -11.08 11.96
N ILE A 436 11.71 -10.53 13.00
CA ILE A 436 11.77 -9.08 13.27
C ILE A 436 13.20 -8.54 13.21
N ASP A 437 14.19 -9.42 13.26
CA ASP A 437 15.61 -9.16 13.05
C ASP A 437 16.32 -10.48 12.66
N ARG A 438 17.63 -10.44 12.45
CA ARG A 438 18.49 -11.62 12.25
C ARG A 438 18.40 -12.55 13.45
N GLY A 439 17.81 -13.73 13.25
CA GLY A 439 17.64 -14.74 14.31
C GLY A 439 16.65 -14.34 15.41
N VAL A 440 15.98 -13.18 15.32
CA VAL A 440 15.01 -12.72 16.32
C VAL A 440 13.61 -12.81 15.76
N VAL A 441 12.70 -13.42 16.53
CA VAL A 441 11.31 -13.61 16.13
C VAL A 441 10.33 -13.04 17.14
N LEU A 442 9.20 -12.54 16.67
CA LEU A 442 8.02 -12.23 17.49
C LEU A 442 7.05 -13.40 17.39
N THR A 443 6.53 -13.84 18.54
CA THR A 443 5.61 -14.97 18.58
C THR A 443 4.64 -14.95 19.77
N MET A 444 3.71 -15.90 19.80
CA MET A 444 2.72 -16.03 20.87
C MET A 444 3.30 -16.69 22.13
N PRO A 445 3.03 -16.14 23.34
CA PRO A 445 3.55 -16.68 24.60
C PRO A 445 2.92 -18.04 24.94
N TYR A 446 3.70 -18.98 25.44
CA TYR A 446 3.30 -20.32 25.88
C TYR A 446 2.73 -21.24 24.79
N PHE A 447 2.37 -20.74 23.61
CA PHE A 447 1.79 -21.54 22.53
C PHE A 447 2.68 -22.74 22.13
N TRP A 448 3.99 -22.53 22.14
CA TRP A 448 4.98 -23.52 21.71
C TRP A 448 5.40 -24.51 22.79
N SER A 449 5.02 -24.27 24.06
CA SER A 449 5.53 -25.00 25.21
C SER A 449 4.43 -25.58 26.09
N LYS A 450 3.31 -24.87 26.23
CA LYS A 450 2.18 -25.18 27.12
C LYS A 450 0.83 -24.85 26.44
N PRO A 451 0.48 -25.54 25.35
CA PRO A 451 -0.76 -25.25 24.62
C PRO A 451 -2.03 -25.49 25.46
N GLU A 452 -1.96 -26.25 26.56
CA GLU A 452 -3.04 -26.43 27.52
C GLU A 452 -3.50 -25.10 28.16
N VAL A 453 -2.62 -24.09 28.23
CA VAL A 453 -2.96 -22.75 28.71
C VAL A 453 -3.98 -22.09 27.77
N TYR A 454 -3.88 -22.30 26.46
CA TYR A 454 -4.84 -21.79 25.48
C TYR A 454 -6.19 -22.49 25.60
N ALA A 455 -6.18 -23.81 25.80
CA ALA A 455 -7.40 -24.58 26.03
C ALA A 455 -8.14 -24.11 27.30
N GLU A 456 -7.41 -23.79 28.37
CA GLU A 456 -7.99 -23.21 29.60
C GLU A 456 -8.57 -21.81 29.35
N VAL A 457 -7.86 -20.93 28.63
CA VAL A 457 -8.38 -19.60 28.29
C VAL A 457 -9.65 -19.69 27.43
N ALA A 458 -9.69 -20.59 26.45
CA ALA A 458 -10.87 -20.84 25.62
C ALA A 458 -12.06 -21.34 26.46
N ARG A 459 -11.83 -22.28 27.40
CA ARG A 459 -12.88 -22.74 28.33
C ARG A 459 -13.44 -21.60 29.20
N ARG A 460 -12.57 -20.72 29.71
CA ARG A 460 -13.00 -19.54 30.48
C ARG A 460 -13.81 -18.55 29.63
N ALA A 461 -13.40 -18.32 28.38
CA ALA A 461 -14.13 -17.47 27.45
C ALA A 461 -15.52 -18.03 27.14
N ASN A 462 -15.64 -19.33 26.89
CA ASN A 462 -16.93 -20.00 26.67
C ASN A 462 -17.86 -19.86 27.88
N ALA A 463 -17.35 -20.08 29.10
CA ALA A 463 -18.13 -19.92 30.32
C ALA A 463 -18.59 -18.46 30.54
N LEU A 464 -17.81 -17.47 30.09
CA LEU A 464 -18.21 -16.06 30.11
C LEU A 464 -19.31 -15.78 29.09
N ASN A 465 -19.18 -16.25 27.86
CA ASN A 465 -20.18 -16.07 26.80
C ASN A 465 -21.54 -16.65 27.20
N GLU A 466 -21.54 -17.83 27.84
CA GLU A 466 -22.76 -18.44 28.38
C GLU A 466 -23.45 -17.56 29.42
N LYS A 467 -22.69 -16.99 30.35
CA LYS A 467 -23.21 -16.06 31.36
C LYS A 467 -23.76 -14.78 30.74
N MET A 468 -23.24 -14.37 29.59
CA MET A 468 -23.70 -13.22 28.83
C MET A 468 -24.87 -13.53 27.88
N GLY A 469 -25.28 -14.80 27.76
CA GLY A 469 -26.32 -15.24 26.83
C GLY A 469 -25.88 -15.19 25.36
N SER A 470 -24.58 -15.26 25.08
CA SER A 470 -24.06 -15.35 23.71
C SER A 470 -23.94 -16.81 23.26
N ASP A 471 -24.41 -17.09 22.05
CA ASP A 471 -24.26 -18.38 21.39
C ASP A 471 -22.86 -18.59 20.79
N GLU A 472 -22.00 -17.56 20.80
CA GLU A 472 -20.63 -17.69 20.32
C GLU A 472 -19.79 -18.59 21.23
N ARG A 473 -19.14 -19.59 20.64
CA ARG A 473 -18.24 -20.51 21.32
C ARG A 473 -16.89 -20.54 20.61
N GLN A 474 -15.83 -20.58 21.38
CA GLN A 474 -14.50 -20.98 20.93
C GLN A 474 -14.40 -22.51 20.98
N ASP A 475 -13.67 -23.11 20.04
CA ASP A 475 -13.47 -24.56 19.99
C ASP A 475 -12.44 -25.01 21.03
N ALA A 476 -12.85 -25.02 22.30
CA ALA A 476 -11.97 -25.34 23.43
C ALA A 476 -11.38 -26.77 23.35
N GLU A 477 -12.10 -27.70 22.73
CA GLU A 477 -11.70 -29.09 22.53
C GLU A 477 -10.75 -29.27 21.33
N ASP A 478 -10.75 -28.32 20.39
CA ASP A 478 -9.87 -28.34 19.22
C ASP A 478 -8.45 -27.83 19.54
N TRP A 479 -8.24 -27.24 20.72
CA TRP A 479 -6.92 -26.86 21.19
C TRP A 479 -6.11 -28.11 21.50
N ILE A 480 -5.11 -28.36 20.64
CA ILE A 480 -4.23 -29.52 20.73
C ILE A 480 -3.46 -29.46 22.06
N LEU A 481 -3.48 -30.56 22.83
CA LEU A 481 -2.73 -30.69 24.08
C LEU A 481 -1.23 -30.90 23.86
N GLU A 482 -0.84 -31.28 22.64
CA GLU A 482 0.55 -31.44 22.24
C GLU A 482 1.14 -30.14 21.65
N PRO A 483 2.34 -29.72 22.08
CA PRO A 483 3.02 -28.58 21.51
C PRO A 483 3.30 -28.74 20.00
N PRO A 484 3.36 -27.64 19.24
CA PRO A 484 3.76 -27.67 17.83
C PRO A 484 5.12 -28.36 17.62
N ARG A 485 5.21 -29.13 16.54
CA ARG A 485 6.40 -29.90 16.15
C ARG A 485 6.98 -29.38 14.83
N ILE A 486 8.26 -29.68 14.56
CA ILE A 486 8.85 -29.44 13.24
C ILE A 486 9.42 -30.72 12.61
N GLU A 487 9.48 -30.72 11.28
CA GLU A 487 10.28 -31.64 10.49
C GLU A 487 11.23 -30.83 9.61
N LEU A 488 12.53 -30.97 9.85
CA LEU A 488 13.57 -30.37 9.03
C LEU A 488 13.92 -31.33 7.89
N LEU A 489 13.71 -30.89 6.66
CA LEU A 489 14.18 -31.52 5.44
C LEU A 489 15.51 -30.91 5.04
N THR A 490 16.51 -31.74 4.74
CA THR A 490 17.84 -31.30 4.27
C THR A 490 18.15 -31.94 2.92
N LYS A 491 18.51 -31.10 1.95
CA LYS A 491 18.91 -31.50 0.61
C LYS A 491 20.11 -32.45 0.67
N GLY A 492 19.94 -33.65 0.13
CA GLY A 492 21.00 -34.65 -0.04
C GLY A 492 21.55 -34.69 -1.46
N GLU A 493 22.40 -35.68 -1.72
CA GLU A 493 22.92 -35.95 -3.06
C GLU A 493 21.85 -36.61 -3.97
N ASN A 494 21.95 -36.40 -5.28
CA ASN A 494 21.08 -37.02 -6.30
C ASN A 494 19.57 -36.76 -6.15
N GLY A 495 19.18 -35.63 -5.57
CA GLY A 495 17.77 -35.21 -5.46
C GLY A 495 16.98 -35.89 -4.33
N GLN A 496 17.63 -36.74 -3.53
CA GLN A 496 17.05 -37.22 -2.27
C GLN A 496 17.20 -36.17 -1.18
N PHE A 497 16.31 -36.16 -0.19
CA PHE A 497 16.44 -35.36 1.02
C PHE A 497 16.33 -36.24 2.27
N SER A 498 17.03 -35.83 3.32
CA SER A 498 16.93 -36.46 4.64
C SER A 498 15.93 -35.67 5.49
N SER A 499 15.29 -36.32 6.47
CA SER A 499 14.43 -35.63 7.43
C SER A 499 14.84 -35.86 8.88
N LYS A 500 14.70 -34.81 9.69
CA LYS A 500 14.93 -34.82 11.14
C LYS A 500 13.73 -34.21 11.84
N LYS A 501 13.11 -34.96 12.74
CA LYS A 501 11.88 -34.56 13.45
C LYS A 501 12.20 -34.06 14.85
N TYR A 502 11.56 -32.97 15.24
CA TYR A 502 11.63 -32.41 16.58
C TYR A 502 10.24 -32.36 17.19
N LYS A 503 10.08 -32.90 18.39
CA LYS A 503 8.81 -32.87 19.12
C LYS A 503 8.40 -31.47 19.57
N HIS A 504 9.36 -30.57 19.77
CA HIS A 504 9.13 -29.19 20.21
C HIS A 504 9.71 -28.22 19.19
N ALA A 505 8.86 -27.41 18.56
CA ALA A 505 9.23 -26.56 17.44
C ALA A 505 10.32 -25.54 17.78
N MET A 506 10.12 -24.72 18.82
CA MET A 506 11.05 -23.63 19.16
C MET A 506 12.44 -24.17 19.56
N SER A 507 12.50 -25.22 20.36
CA SER A 507 13.77 -25.86 20.72
C SER A 507 14.47 -26.48 19.51
N GLY A 508 13.71 -27.03 18.55
CA GLY A 508 14.24 -27.53 17.29
C GLY A 508 14.82 -26.41 16.43
N LEU A 509 14.11 -25.29 16.27
CA LEU A 509 14.58 -24.12 15.51
C LEU A 509 15.86 -23.53 16.13
N GLN A 510 15.96 -23.47 17.47
CA GLN A 510 17.15 -23.02 18.19
C GLN A 510 18.32 -23.99 18.05
N ALA A 511 18.09 -25.29 18.22
CA ALA A 511 19.13 -26.32 18.08
C ALA A 511 19.73 -26.35 16.66
N GLU A 512 18.94 -25.94 15.67
CA GLU A 512 19.28 -25.86 14.25
C GLU A 512 19.84 -24.49 13.85
N GLY A 513 20.02 -23.55 14.80
CA GLY A 513 20.61 -22.23 14.56
C GLY A 513 19.77 -21.31 13.66
N ILE A 514 18.46 -21.55 13.57
CA ILE A 514 17.54 -20.77 12.73
C ILE A 514 17.05 -19.53 13.48
N ILE A 515 16.86 -19.67 14.80
CA ILE A 515 16.49 -18.57 15.69
C ILE A 515 17.45 -18.53 16.89
N ASP A 516 17.81 -17.32 17.28
CA ASP A 516 18.64 -17.02 18.45
C ASP A 516 17.77 -16.57 19.63
N LYS A 517 16.73 -15.77 19.35
CA LYS A 517 15.90 -15.14 20.37
C LYS A 517 14.42 -15.09 19.95
N ALA A 518 13.53 -15.34 20.90
CA ALA A 518 12.10 -15.11 20.74
C ALA A 518 11.67 -13.97 21.67
N LEU A 519 10.90 -13.03 21.12
CA LEU A 519 10.09 -12.07 21.84
C LEU A 519 8.63 -12.50 21.77
N PHE A 520 7.85 -12.11 22.77
CA PHE A 520 6.48 -12.56 22.90
C PHE A 520 5.48 -11.41 22.89
N VAL A 521 4.35 -11.63 22.25
CA VAL A 521 3.20 -10.71 22.28
C VAL A 521 2.82 -10.41 23.73
N CYS A 522 2.56 -9.13 24.04
CA CYS A 522 2.23 -8.63 25.38
C CYS A 522 3.31 -8.83 26.47
N GLY A 523 4.59 -9.02 26.11
CA GLY A 523 5.71 -9.09 27.05
C GLY A 523 6.31 -10.50 27.20
N ALA A 524 7.43 -10.60 27.92
CA ALA A 524 8.10 -11.88 28.16
C ALA A 524 7.24 -12.87 28.96
N GLU A 525 7.40 -14.17 28.73
CA GLU A 525 6.77 -15.19 29.58
C GLU A 525 7.17 -14.98 31.05
N GLY A 526 6.19 -15.01 31.95
CA GLY A 526 6.36 -14.76 33.38
C GLY A 526 6.17 -13.30 33.81
N SER A 527 5.91 -12.39 32.86
CA SER A 527 5.64 -10.97 33.16
C SER A 527 4.23 -10.68 33.68
N HIS A 528 3.32 -11.65 33.62
CA HIS A 528 1.93 -11.55 34.12
C HIS A 528 1.71 -12.50 35.32
N PRO A 529 0.68 -12.25 36.15
CA PRO A 529 0.43 -13.05 37.35
C PRO A 529 0.26 -14.55 37.11
N THR A 530 -0.34 -14.94 35.98
CA THR A 530 -0.45 -16.34 35.54
C THR A 530 -0.26 -16.45 34.02
N PRO A 531 0.11 -17.63 33.50
CA PRO A 531 0.16 -17.88 32.05
C PRO A 531 -1.17 -17.59 31.35
N GLU A 532 -2.31 -17.96 31.94
CA GLU A 532 -3.64 -17.71 31.36
C GLU A 532 -3.93 -16.21 31.27
N ALA A 533 -3.50 -15.42 32.26
CA ALA A 533 -3.64 -13.97 32.23
C ALA A 533 -2.81 -13.35 31.09
N HIS A 534 -1.58 -13.82 30.89
CA HIS A 534 -0.73 -13.40 29.76
C HIS A 534 -1.39 -13.77 28.43
N VAL A 535 -1.76 -15.04 28.26
CA VAL A 535 -2.37 -15.55 27.01
C VAL A 535 -3.68 -14.81 26.70
N ALA A 536 -4.53 -14.54 27.69
CA ALA A 536 -5.76 -13.76 27.47
C ALA A 536 -5.46 -12.34 26.95
N LYS A 537 -4.43 -11.66 27.49
CA LYS A 537 -4.00 -10.35 26.99
C LYS A 537 -3.34 -10.44 25.62
N ALA A 538 -2.51 -11.46 25.39
CA ALA A 538 -1.87 -11.71 24.11
C ALA A 538 -2.90 -11.99 23.01
N LEU A 539 -3.90 -12.83 23.28
CA LEU A 539 -5.01 -13.10 22.35
C LEU A 539 -5.82 -11.85 22.03
N THR A 540 -5.94 -10.89 22.95
CA THR A 540 -6.60 -9.61 22.68
C THR A 540 -5.84 -8.77 21.66
N GLU A 541 -4.52 -8.65 21.79
CA GLU A 541 -3.71 -7.92 20.80
C GLU A 541 -3.53 -8.75 19.51
N GLN A 542 -3.48 -10.07 19.61
CA GLN A 542 -3.40 -10.98 18.48
C GLN A 542 -4.68 -11.00 17.63
N TRP A 543 -5.83 -10.68 18.21
CA TRP A 543 -7.05 -10.43 17.43
C TRP A 543 -6.86 -9.28 16.43
N ASN A 544 -5.96 -8.35 16.73
CA ASN A 544 -5.50 -7.29 15.84
C ASN A 544 -4.12 -7.61 15.23
N ASP A 545 -3.79 -8.90 15.08
CA ASP A 545 -2.58 -9.37 14.39
C ASP A 545 -1.24 -8.91 14.99
N ALA A 546 -1.15 -8.83 16.33
CA ALA A 546 0.05 -8.37 17.02
C ALA A 546 1.34 -9.14 16.67
N ALA A 547 1.28 -10.44 16.40
CA ALA A 547 2.45 -11.21 15.97
C ALA A 547 2.78 -11.06 14.47
N ASN A 548 1.87 -10.52 13.65
CA ASN A 548 2.03 -10.36 12.20
C ASN A 548 2.63 -8.98 11.85
N VAL A 549 3.77 -8.65 12.46
CA VAL A 549 4.49 -7.41 12.14
C VAL A 549 5.28 -7.55 10.84
N PHE A 550 5.56 -6.43 10.18
CA PHE A 550 6.32 -6.42 8.93
C PHE A 550 7.72 -5.85 9.13
N CYS A 551 8.75 -6.69 9.00
CA CYS A 551 10.13 -6.25 9.08
C CYS A 551 10.53 -5.48 7.81
N LEU A 552 10.92 -4.21 7.97
CA LEU A 552 11.39 -3.35 6.87
C LEU A 552 12.88 -3.49 6.64
N SER A 553 13.63 -3.68 7.72
CA SER A 553 15.06 -3.88 7.76
C SER A 553 15.40 -4.51 9.10
N PRO A 554 16.60 -5.09 9.29
CA PRO A 554 16.98 -5.75 10.53
C PRO A 554 16.72 -4.84 11.74
N GLY A 555 15.86 -5.26 12.66
CA GLY A 555 15.51 -4.50 13.87
C GLY A 555 14.50 -3.36 13.67
N THR A 556 13.94 -3.16 12.48
CA THR A 556 12.89 -2.16 12.21
C THR A 556 11.62 -2.83 11.69
N VAL A 557 10.51 -2.67 12.39
CA VAL A 557 9.22 -3.31 12.06
C VAL A 557 8.08 -2.32 11.96
N VAL A 558 7.09 -2.63 11.13
CA VAL A 558 5.77 -1.97 11.14
C VAL A 558 4.80 -2.82 11.93
N ALA A 559 4.15 -2.21 12.92
CA ALA A 559 3.16 -2.86 13.78
C ALA A 559 1.93 -1.95 13.94
N TYR A 560 0.75 -2.53 14.22
CA TYR A 560 -0.43 -1.72 14.50
C TYR A 560 -0.32 -1.02 15.84
N LYS A 561 -0.73 0.26 15.85
CA LYS A 561 -0.69 1.14 17.03
C LYS A 561 -1.48 0.62 18.24
N TRP A 562 -2.54 -0.18 18.03
CA TRP A 562 -3.38 -0.71 19.12
C TRP A 562 -2.72 -1.82 19.93
N CYS A 563 -1.68 -2.46 19.41
CA CYS A 563 -0.95 -3.53 20.07
C CYS A 563 0.05 -2.96 21.09
N THR A 564 -0.41 -2.06 21.95
CA THR A 564 0.41 -1.17 22.80
C THR A 564 1.40 -1.92 23.70
N ARG A 565 1.02 -3.06 24.28
CA ARG A 565 1.93 -3.85 25.13
C ARG A 565 3.00 -4.52 24.29
N THR A 566 2.62 -5.06 23.14
CA THR A 566 3.57 -5.67 22.20
C THR A 566 4.54 -4.63 21.65
N VAL A 567 4.05 -3.48 21.21
CA VAL A 567 4.87 -2.35 20.74
C VAL A 567 5.86 -1.91 21.81
N SER A 568 5.39 -1.68 23.04
CA SER A 568 6.27 -1.29 24.16
C SER A 568 7.33 -2.36 24.42
N HIS A 569 6.95 -3.63 24.45
CA HIS A 569 7.88 -4.74 24.68
C HIS A 569 8.95 -4.86 23.58
N LEU A 570 8.58 -4.64 22.32
CA LEU A 570 9.52 -4.63 21.18
C LEU A 570 10.51 -3.47 21.33
N GLN A 571 10.01 -2.26 21.63
CA GLN A 571 10.84 -1.06 21.84
C GLN A 571 11.81 -1.24 23.01
N ASP A 572 11.35 -1.78 24.14
CA ASP A 572 12.18 -2.11 25.31
C ASP A 572 13.30 -3.13 24.98
N ASN A 573 13.13 -3.89 23.89
CA ASN A 573 14.10 -4.86 23.39
C ASN A 573 14.93 -4.33 22.20
N GLY A 574 14.91 -3.02 21.95
CA GLY A 574 15.76 -2.37 20.95
C GLY A 574 15.25 -2.47 19.51
N ILE A 575 13.99 -2.86 19.31
CA ILE A 575 13.36 -2.88 17.99
C ILE A 575 12.79 -1.50 17.69
N ASP A 576 13.14 -0.92 16.54
CA ASP A 576 12.52 0.30 16.01
C ASP A 576 11.13 -0.05 15.47
N VAL A 577 10.09 0.32 16.23
CA VAL A 577 8.70 0.05 15.87
C VAL A 577 8.07 1.27 15.25
N ILE A 578 7.64 1.12 14.00
CA ILE A 578 6.86 2.10 13.27
C ILE A 578 5.39 1.74 13.42
N GLU A 579 4.66 2.58 14.16
CA GLU A 579 3.24 2.38 14.43
C GLU A 579 2.39 2.76 13.20
N LEU A 580 1.51 1.85 12.78
CA LEU A 580 0.53 2.06 11.73
C LEU A 580 -0.87 2.26 12.34
N ASP A 581 -1.54 3.32 11.91
CA ASP A 581 -2.99 3.48 12.12
C ASP A 581 -3.75 2.59 11.12
N GLY A 582 -4.47 1.57 11.63
CA GLY A 582 -5.04 0.49 10.84
C GLY A 582 -6.37 -0.01 11.37
N VAL A 583 -7.22 0.85 11.96
CA VAL A 583 -8.51 0.43 12.54
C VAL A 583 -9.40 -0.35 11.56
N GLU A 584 -9.40 0.03 10.29
CA GLU A 584 -10.14 -0.71 9.27
C GLU A 584 -9.29 -1.86 8.72
N LEU A 585 -7.97 -1.69 8.56
CA LEU A 585 -7.09 -2.76 8.06
C LEU A 585 -7.13 -4.01 8.95
N MET A 586 -7.13 -3.83 10.28
CA MET A 586 -7.12 -4.92 11.26
C MET A 586 -8.39 -5.77 11.25
N LYS A 587 -9.53 -5.24 10.77
CA LYS A 587 -10.78 -6.02 10.68
C LYS A 587 -10.68 -7.22 9.74
N GLY A 588 -9.74 -7.17 8.79
CA GLY A 588 -9.49 -8.26 7.87
C GLY A 588 -8.64 -9.38 8.44
N ARG A 589 -8.25 -9.31 9.71
CA ARG A 589 -7.40 -10.31 10.39
C ARG A 589 -6.09 -10.55 9.65
N GLY A 590 -5.47 -9.45 9.21
CA GLY A 590 -4.13 -9.45 8.64
C GLY A 590 -3.31 -8.26 9.14
N GLY A 591 -2.08 -8.55 9.52
CA GLY A 591 -1.09 -7.55 9.90
C GLY A 591 -0.46 -6.83 8.71
N ALA A 592 0.52 -5.98 9.01
CA ALA A 592 1.31 -5.30 7.99
C ALA A 592 2.02 -6.28 7.03
N ARG A 593 2.35 -7.49 7.49
CA ARG A 593 3.01 -8.51 6.65
C ARG A 593 2.04 -9.08 5.62
N CYS A 594 0.78 -9.36 5.99
CA CYS A 594 -0.24 -9.89 5.09
C CYS A 594 -0.50 -8.98 3.87
N MET A 595 -0.41 -7.67 4.05
CA MET A 595 -0.69 -6.67 2.99
C MET A 595 0.43 -6.50 1.96
N THR A 596 1.53 -7.24 2.09
CA THR A 596 2.74 -7.02 1.30
C THR A 596 3.17 -8.25 0.54
N PHE A 597 3.66 -8.02 -0.68
CA PHE A 597 4.44 -8.99 -1.43
C PHE A 597 5.82 -8.41 -1.76
N PRO A 598 6.82 -8.63 -0.90
CA PRO A 598 8.20 -8.25 -1.16
C PRO A 598 8.71 -8.98 -2.40
N LEU A 599 9.22 -8.23 -3.36
CA LEU A 599 9.87 -8.76 -4.55
C LEU A 599 11.39 -8.63 -4.44
N ARG A 600 11.89 -7.62 -3.70
CA ARG A 600 13.32 -7.46 -3.45
C ARG A 600 13.63 -7.00 -2.02
N ARG A 601 14.54 -7.73 -1.38
CA ARG A 601 15.14 -7.40 -0.07
C ARG A 601 16.66 -7.58 -0.14
N SER A 602 17.42 -6.62 0.37
CA SER A 602 18.89 -6.72 0.44
C SER A 602 19.40 -7.00 1.85
N LEU A 603 20.57 -7.65 1.94
CA LEU A 603 21.19 -8.02 3.21
C LEU A 603 21.88 -6.84 3.93
N SER A 604 22.10 -5.71 3.25
CA SER A 604 22.87 -4.58 3.79
C SER A 604 22.04 -3.31 3.96
N LEU A 605 22.25 -2.62 5.08
CA LEU A 605 22.27 -1.17 5.12
C LEU A 605 23.54 -0.74 4.36
N GLN A 606 23.49 -0.59 3.03
CA GLN A 606 24.64 -0.03 2.33
C GLN A 606 24.69 1.48 2.61
N SER A 607 25.58 1.80 3.57
CA SER A 607 26.32 3.04 3.88
C SER A 607 25.64 4.38 3.63
#